data_AF-A0A9W8M0R1-F1
#
_entry.id   AF-A0A9W8M0R1-F1
#
_cell.length_a   1.000
_cell.length_b   1.000
_cell.length_c   1.000
_cell.angle_alpha   90.00
_cell.angle_beta   90.00
_cell.angle_gamma   90.00
#
_symmetry.space_group_name_H-M   'P 1'
#
loop_
_entity.id
_entity.type
_entity.pdbx_description
1 polymer ?
#
loop_
_entity_poly.entity_id
_entity_poly.type
_entity_poly.pdbx_seq_one_letter_code
_entity_poly.pdbx_strand_id
1 'polypeptide(L)'
;MAGISPYEAPIDFEKQKGSTAKQFELSAIEGKELWLLRIPDNVSLKELDGLTIKNPKRAQNGVVGKLTSGSNSFQIISSVNGSANEFKAMAEMNLLVPDDDDDEKSTLSLLPNRCTKMFSIVEDIEIPDSTKHAQEILDREPPLRAQPENMKMKFIPFGFYSAEEYMAIANGKSEDISLADGPVAANVDAAPEKPKKRKKSKKEAASNDEMDVDADGDSSRKAKKEKKEKEKKKKKKSKTSKE
;
A
#
# COMPACT_ATOMS: atom_id res chain seq x y z
N MET A 1 12.93 9.08 -58.85
CA MET A 1 12.84 9.68 -57.51
C MET A 1 11.41 9.52 -57.06
N ALA A 2 11.14 8.72 -56.03
CA ALA A 2 9.79 8.61 -55.48
C ALA A 2 9.49 9.91 -54.73
N GLY A 3 8.45 10.65 -55.14
CA GLY A 3 7.98 11.82 -54.41
C GLY A 3 7.42 11.37 -53.07
N ILE A 4 7.89 11.96 -51.97
CA ILE A 4 7.32 11.75 -50.65
C ILE A 4 5.99 12.49 -50.63
N SER A 5 4.88 11.77 -50.41
CA SER A 5 3.57 12.39 -50.26
C SER A 5 3.56 13.30 -49.03
N PRO A 6 2.94 14.48 -49.09
CA PRO A 6 2.80 15.35 -47.94
C PRO A 6 2.02 14.64 -46.82
N TYR A 7 2.34 14.97 -45.57
CA TYR A 7 1.62 14.44 -44.41
C TYR A 7 0.23 15.07 -44.31
N GLU A 8 -0.80 14.24 -44.16
CA GLU A 8 -2.17 14.64 -43.88
C GLU A 8 -2.55 14.17 -42.47
N ALA A 9 -2.96 15.10 -41.61
CA ALA A 9 -3.41 14.79 -40.26
C ALA A 9 -4.78 14.08 -40.29
N PRO A 10 -5.14 13.29 -39.24
CA PRO A 10 -6.48 12.71 -39.16
C PRO A 10 -7.55 13.80 -39.12
N ILE A 11 -8.76 13.46 -39.58
CA ILE A 11 -9.86 14.42 -39.85
C ILE A 11 -10.21 15.29 -38.64
N ASP A 12 -10.11 14.76 -37.43
CA ASP A 12 -10.49 15.45 -36.20
C ASP A 12 -9.35 16.29 -35.58
N PHE A 13 -8.21 16.43 -36.29
CA PHE A 13 -7.06 17.18 -35.80
C PHE A 13 -6.87 18.48 -36.60
N GLU A 14 -6.92 19.60 -35.89
CA GLU A 14 -6.61 20.90 -36.45
C GLU A 14 -5.17 21.30 -36.12
N LYS A 15 -4.46 21.88 -37.10
CA LYS A 15 -3.14 22.44 -36.85
C LYS A 15 -3.28 23.64 -35.90
N GLN A 16 -2.71 23.52 -34.71
CA GLN A 16 -2.66 24.63 -33.77
C GLN A 16 -1.87 25.79 -34.39
N LYS A 17 -2.46 26.99 -34.38
CA LYS A 17 -1.75 28.21 -34.75
C LYS A 17 -0.70 28.49 -33.68
N GLY A 18 0.51 28.83 -34.11
CA GLY A 18 1.67 28.99 -33.24
C GLY A 18 1.39 29.87 -32.02
N SER A 19 2.03 29.54 -30.91
CA SER A 19 1.95 30.35 -29.69
C SER A 19 2.66 31.68 -29.93
N THR A 20 1.99 32.81 -29.71
CA THR A 20 2.56 34.16 -29.82
C THR A 20 3.45 34.54 -28.63
N ALA A 21 3.82 33.58 -27.79
CA ALA A 21 4.51 33.83 -26.54
C ALA A 21 6.01 34.01 -26.79
N LYS A 22 6.40 35.24 -27.16
CA LYS A 22 7.80 35.69 -27.35
C LYS A 22 8.76 35.39 -26.19
N GLN A 23 8.20 35.07 -25.02
CA GLN A 23 8.97 34.73 -23.83
C GLN A 23 9.59 33.33 -23.91
N PHE A 24 9.07 32.48 -24.79
CA PHE A 24 9.56 31.12 -25.00
C PHE A 24 10.44 31.02 -26.25
N GLU A 25 10.85 32.10 -26.89
CA GLU A 25 11.77 32.02 -28.03
C GLU A 25 13.13 31.46 -27.58
N LEU A 26 13.84 30.75 -28.47
CA LEU A 26 15.17 30.18 -28.19
C LEU A 26 16.15 31.24 -27.66
N SER A 27 16.16 32.41 -28.31
CA SER A 27 16.97 33.58 -27.93
C SER A 27 16.59 34.11 -26.54
N ALA A 28 15.30 34.10 -26.21
CA ALA A 28 14.79 34.56 -24.93
C ALA A 28 15.05 33.56 -23.79
N ILE A 29 15.18 32.27 -24.10
CA ILE A 29 15.46 31.21 -23.11
C ILE A 29 16.97 31.09 -22.82
N GLU A 30 17.83 31.50 -23.75
CA GLU A 30 19.28 31.38 -23.59
C GLU A 30 19.77 32.08 -22.30
N GLY A 31 20.54 31.36 -21.48
CA GLY A 31 21.03 31.85 -20.19
C GLY A 31 20.01 31.85 -19.04
N LYS A 32 18.77 31.41 -19.25
CA LYS A 32 17.77 31.25 -18.18
C LYS A 32 17.73 29.82 -17.63
N GLU A 33 17.29 29.69 -16.38
CA GLU A 33 17.00 28.38 -15.78
C GLU A 33 15.63 27.87 -16.23
N LEU A 34 15.56 26.60 -16.63
CA LEU A 34 14.32 25.93 -17.02
C LEU A 34 13.82 25.04 -15.90
N TRP A 35 12.59 25.28 -15.47
CA TRP A 35 11.97 24.54 -14.38
C TRP A 35 10.75 23.78 -14.91
N LEU A 36 10.66 22.50 -14.56
CA LEU A 36 9.52 21.65 -14.88
C LEU A 36 8.74 21.37 -13.61
N LEU A 37 7.43 21.64 -13.62
CA LEU A 37 6.55 21.39 -12.50
C LEU A 37 5.45 20.43 -12.96
N ARG A 38 5.34 19.29 -12.28
CA ARG A 38 4.21 18.37 -12.43
C ARG A 38 3.16 18.71 -11.38
N ILE A 39 1.96 19.05 -11.85
CA ILE A 39 0.83 19.45 -11.02
C ILE A 39 -0.31 18.45 -11.25
N PRO A 40 -0.93 17.88 -10.21
CA PRO A 40 -2.12 17.06 -10.32
C PRO A 40 -3.31 17.84 -10.92
N ASP A 41 -4.14 17.17 -11.71
CA ASP A 41 -5.28 17.81 -12.41
C ASP A 41 -6.33 18.41 -11.47
N ASN A 42 -6.38 17.93 -10.22
CA ASN A 42 -7.28 18.45 -9.19
C ASN A 42 -6.79 19.73 -8.51
N VAL A 43 -5.58 20.21 -8.82
CA VAL A 43 -5.04 21.46 -8.27
C VAL A 43 -5.20 22.59 -9.29
N SER A 44 -5.99 23.61 -8.92
CA SER A 44 -6.23 24.74 -9.83
C SER A 44 -5.05 25.72 -9.85
N LEU A 45 -4.83 26.41 -10.98
CA LEU A 45 -3.75 27.41 -11.10
C LEU A 45 -3.86 28.55 -10.09
N LYS A 46 -5.08 28.85 -9.60
CA LYS A 46 -5.31 29.88 -8.58
C LYS A 46 -4.77 29.49 -7.21
N GLU A 47 -4.77 28.20 -6.89
CA GLU A 47 -4.23 27.68 -5.63
C GLU A 47 -2.70 27.65 -5.62
N LEU A 48 -2.09 27.71 -6.81
CA LEU A 48 -0.64 27.82 -6.97
C LEU A 48 -0.14 29.26 -6.87
N ASP A 49 -1.05 30.25 -6.84
CA ASP A 49 -0.64 31.64 -6.69
C ASP A 49 -0.01 31.88 -5.31
N GLY A 50 1.15 32.53 -5.28
CA GLY A 50 1.96 32.69 -4.08
C GLY A 50 2.72 31.44 -3.63
N LEU A 51 2.74 30.35 -4.42
CA LEU A 51 3.49 29.14 -4.08
C LEU A 51 4.98 29.46 -3.91
N THR A 52 5.47 29.32 -2.69
CA THR A 52 6.88 29.58 -2.36
C THR A 52 7.66 28.28 -2.33
N ILE A 53 8.37 27.99 -3.42
CA ILE A 53 9.28 26.84 -3.48
C ILE A 53 10.62 27.25 -2.88
N LYS A 54 10.90 26.78 -1.66
CA LYS A 54 12.25 26.90 -1.09
C LYS A 54 13.15 25.97 -1.89
N ASN A 55 14.33 26.44 -2.28
CA ASN A 55 15.34 25.62 -2.97
C ASN A 55 16.41 25.15 -1.97
N PRO A 56 16.15 24.09 -1.16
CA PRO A 56 17.11 23.63 -0.19
C PRO A 56 18.30 22.98 -0.89
N LYS A 57 19.52 23.40 -0.52
CA LYS A 57 20.76 22.73 -0.96
C LYS A 57 20.85 21.27 -0.47
N ARG A 58 20.09 20.92 0.58
CA ARG A 58 19.89 19.56 1.12
C ARG A 58 18.49 19.47 1.71
N ALA A 59 17.55 18.83 1.02
CA ALA A 59 16.27 18.45 1.62
C ALA A 59 16.42 17.06 2.25
N GLN A 60 15.97 16.90 3.50
CA GLN A 60 15.75 15.56 4.02
C GLN A 60 14.52 14.99 3.27
N ASN A 61 14.70 13.86 2.59
CA ASN A 61 13.67 13.12 1.86
C ASN A 61 13.10 13.78 0.58
N GLY A 62 13.74 14.82 0.05
CA GLY A 62 13.31 15.44 -1.22
C GLY A 62 12.09 16.35 -1.13
N VAL A 63 11.41 16.43 0.01
CA VAL A 63 10.29 17.34 0.24
C VAL A 63 10.81 18.77 0.42
N VAL A 64 10.39 19.68 -0.45
CA VAL A 64 10.81 21.09 -0.47
C VAL A 64 9.73 22.04 0.05
N GLY A 65 8.48 21.59 0.11
CA GLY A 65 7.36 22.37 0.60
C GLY A 65 6.11 21.54 0.79
N LYS A 66 5.09 22.15 1.38
CA LYS A 66 3.73 21.62 1.46
C LYS A 66 2.77 22.68 0.91
N LEU A 67 1.74 22.22 0.22
CA LEU A 67 0.64 23.02 -0.28
C LEU A 67 -0.64 22.45 0.32
N THR A 68 -1.48 23.30 0.91
CA THR A 68 -2.78 22.89 1.45
C THR A 68 -3.86 23.57 0.64
N SER A 69 -4.76 22.78 0.05
CA SER A 69 -5.91 23.28 -0.69
C SER A 69 -7.18 22.63 -0.15
N GLY A 70 -8.01 23.44 0.51
CA GLY A 70 -9.21 22.94 1.18
C GLY A 70 -8.89 21.87 2.23
N SER A 71 -9.42 20.66 2.03
CA SER A 71 -9.17 19.47 2.88
C SER A 71 -7.93 18.68 2.49
N ASN A 72 -7.35 18.96 1.32
CA ASN A 72 -6.29 18.12 0.76
C ASN A 72 -4.93 18.74 1.06
N SER A 73 -4.03 17.91 1.56
CA SER A 73 -2.62 18.23 1.72
C SER A 73 -1.84 17.71 0.52
N PHE A 74 -0.91 18.51 0.02
CA PHE A 74 0.03 18.13 -1.03
C PHE A 74 1.45 18.39 -0.56
N GLN A 75 2.37 17.52 -0.93
CA GLN A 75 3.79 17.68 -0.76
C GLN A 75 4.44 18.06 -2.10
N ILE A 76 5.37 19.00 -2.03
CA ILE A 76 6.18 19.40 -3.18
C ILE A 76 7.51 18.68 -3.05
N ILE A 77 7.82 17.83 -4.01
CA ILE A 77 9.02 17.00 -4.04
C ILE A 77 9.94 17.53 -5.14
N SER A 78 11.23 17.62 -4.86
CA SER A 78 12.27 18.03 -5.82
C SER A 78 13.11 16.85 -6.28
N SER A 79 13.51 16.88 -7.55
CA SER A 79 14.42 15.87 -8.15
C SER A 79 15.78 15.78 -7.47
N VAL A 80 16.24 16.83 -6.77
CA VAL A 80 17.59 16.88 -6.19
C VAL A 80 17.81 15.82 -5.09
N ASN A 81 16.76 15.45 -4.35
CA ASN A 81 16.85 14.45 -3.28
C ASN A 81 15.70 13.44 -3.30
N GLY A 82 14.84 13.45 -4.32
CA GLY A 82 13.72 12.52 -4.48
C GLY A 82 14.15 11.14 -4.99
N SER A 83 13.24 10.17 -4.91
CA SER A 83 13.40 8.85 -5.53
C SER A 83 13.68 9.01 -7.02
N ALA A 84 14.82 8.49 -7.49
CA ALA A 84 15.26 8.64 -8.87
C ALA A 84 14.23 8.14 -9.91
N ASN A 85 13.31 7.25 -9.51
CA ASN A 85 12.35 6.63 -10.41
C ASN A 85 11.23 7.59 -10.84
N GLU A 86 10.73 8.45 -9.95
CA GLU A 86 9.62 9.36 -10.28
C GLU A 86 10.06 10.45 -11.27
N PHE A 87 11.30 10.93 -11.14
CA PHE A 87 11.85 11.99 -11.98
C PHE A 87 12.52 11.48 -13.26
N LYS A 88 12.70 10.17 -13.42
CA LYS A 88 13.35 9.59 -14.60
C LYS A 88 12.60 9.95 -15.89
N ALA A 89 11.27 9.79 -15.89
CA ALA A 89 10.44 10.13 -17.03
C ALA A 89 10.55 11.62 -17.39
N MET A 90 10.52 12.51 -16.38
CA MET A 90 10.67 13.95 -16.57
C MET A 90 12.06 14.34 -17.11
N ALA A 91 13.11 13.64 -16.68
CA ALA A 91 14.49 13.90 -17.14
C ALA A 91 14.76 13.45 -18.58
N GLU A 92 13.93 12.54 -19.10
CA GLU A 92 13.98 12.04 -20.48
C GLU A 92 13.11 12.86 -21.44
N MET A 93 12.34 13.83 -20.94
CA MET A 93 11.50 14.68 -21.78
C MET A 93 12.34 15.66 -22.59
N ASN A 94 12.02 15.71 -23.89
CA ASN A 94 12.52 16.70 -24.82
C ASN A 94 11.58 17.90 -24.81
N LEU A 95 12.13 19.10 -24.66
CA LEU A 95 11.36 20.34 -24.74
C LEU A 95 11.31 20.83 -26.18
N LEU A 96 10.10 21.07 -26.67
CA LEU A 96 9.85 21.66 -27.98
C LEU A 96 9.43 23.11 -27.78
N VAL A 97 9.99 23.99 -28.57
CA VAL A 97 9.87 25.43 -28.43
C VAL A 97 9.46 26.04 -29.78
N PRO A 98 8.60 27.08 -29.80
CA PRO A 98 8.25 27.75 -31.06
C PRO A 98 9.50 28.33 -31.73
N ASP A 99 9.57 28.18 -33.05
CA ASP A 99 10.59 28.81 -33.88
C ASP A 99 9.97 30.03 -34.58
N ASP A 100 10.59 31.20 -34.45
CA ASP A 100 10.03 32.48 -34.96
C ASP A 100 10.35 32.71 -36.44
N ASP A 101 11.18 31.87 -37.05
CA ASP A 101 11.65 32.08 -38.42
C ASP A 101 10.53 31.99 -39.47
N ASP A 102 9.33 31.49 -39.11
CA ASP A 102 8.17 31.41 -40.00
C ASP A 102 6.84 31.59 -39.25
N ASP A 103 6.32 32.83 -39.20
CA ASP A 103 4.98 33.19 -38.69
C ASP A 103 3.85 32.32 -39.28
N GLU A 104 4.04 31.80 -40.50
CA GLU A 104 3.07 30.95 -41.20
C GLU A 104 3.24 29.45 -40.92
N LYS A 105 4.45 28.99 -40.55
CA LYS A 105 4.73 27.55 -40.46
C LYS A 105 4.57 26.97 -39.06
N SER A 106 4.56 27.77 -37.99
CA SER A 106 4.34 27.30 -36.60
C SER A 106 5.14 26.02 -36.31
N THR A 107 6.41 26.01 -36.71
CA THR A 107 7.30 24.89 -36.47
C THR A 107 7.79 24.92 -35.03
N LEU A 108 7.96 23.73 -34.46
CA LEU A 108 8.56 23.58 -33.15
C LEU A 108 9.98 23.04 -33.33
N SER A 109 10.94 23.69 -32.70
CA SER A 109 12.34 23.28 -32.66
C SER A 109 12.65 22.61 -31.32
N LEU A 110 13.64 21.72 -31.34
CA LEU A 110 14.09 21.05 -30.12
C LEU A 110 14.98 22.01 -29.32
N LEU A 111 14.63 22.24 -28.06
CA LEU A 111 15.45 23.02 -27.16
C LEU A 111 16.66 22.17 -26.72
N PRO A 112 17.91 22.63 -26.96
CA PRO A 112 19.10 21.84 -26.65
C PRO A 112 19.34 21.68 -25.14
N ASN A 113 18.84 22.62 -24.34
CA ASN A 113 19.03 22.65 -22.90
C ASN A 113 17.91 21.87 -22.19
N ARG A 114 18.30 21.01 -21.25
CA ARG A 114 17.37 20.28 -20.39
C ARG A 114 16.90 21.12 -19.20
N CYS A 115 15.76 20.76 -18.64
CA CYS A 115 15.25 21.33 -17.39
C CYS A 115 16.30 21.19 -16.27
N THR A 116 16.67 22.32 -15.66
CA THR A 116 17.65 22.37 -14.57
C THR A 116 17.03 21.87 -13.26
N LYS A 117 15.76 22.19 -13.03
CA LYS A 117 15.03 21.82 -11.81
C LYS A 117 13.71 21.17 -12.17
N MET A 118 13.35 20.12 -11.45
CA MET A 118 12.10 19.40 -11.63
C MET A 118 11.43 19.26 -10.27
N PHE A 119 10.13 19.57 -10.25
CA PHE A 119 9.29 19.47 -9.06
C PHE A 119 8.03 18.66 -9.38
N SER A 120 7.59 17.88 -8.41
CA SER A 120 6.35 17.11 -8.47
C SER A 120 5.49 17.49 -7.27
N ILE A 121 4.27 17.92 -7.51
CA ILE A 121 3.27 18.11 -6.45
C ILE A 121 2.53 16.79 -6.31
N VAL A 122 2.62 16.16 -5.15
CA VAL A 122 2.04 14.85 -4.86
C VAL A 122 1.07 15.00 -3.69
N GLU A 123 -0.07 14.34 -3.77
CA GLU A 123 -1.05 14.33 -2.68
C GLU A 123 -0.47 13.62 -1.44
N ASP A 124 -0.57 14.28 -0.30
CA ASP A 124 -0.17 13.78 1.02
C ASP A 124 -1.40 13.19 1.69
N ILE A 125 -1.53 11.87 1.61
CA ILE A 125 -2.65 11.15 2.21
C ILE A 125 -2.24 10.74 3.63
N GLU A 126 -2.84 11.41 4.62
CA GLU A 126 -2.69 11.01 6.02
C GLU A 126 -3.50 9.75 6.29
N ILE A 127 -2.83 8.59 6.24
CA ILE A 127 -3.44 7.31 6.61
C ILE A 127 -3.46 7.25 8.14
N PRO A 128 -4.63 7.17 8.78
CA PRO A 128 -4.72 7.10 10.23
C PRO A 128 -4.03 5.82 10.75
N ASP A 129 -3.30 5.95 11.83
CA ASP A 129 -2.58 4.83 12.44
C ASP A 129 -3.58 3.84 13.07
N SER A 130 -3.66 2.64 12.48
CA SER A 130 -4.52 1.55 12.93
C SER A 130 -3.89 0.66 13.99
N THR A 131 -2.65 0.93 14.43
CA THR A 131 -1.92 0.07 15.38
C THR A 131 -2.67 -0.14 16.68
N LYS A 132 -3.34 0.88 17.22
CA LYS A 132 -4.14 0.78 18.45
C LYS A 132 -5.31 -0.20 18.31
N HIS A 133 -6.01 -0.14 17.18
CA HIS A 133 -7.14 -1.03 16.94
C HIS A 133 -6.69 -2.46 16.65
N ALA A 134 -5.55 -2.62 15.97
CA ALA A 134 -4.93 -3.92 15.79
C ALA A 134 -4.51 -4.56 17.14
N GLN A 135 -3.94 -3.76 18.05
CA GLN A 135 -3.62 -4.20 19.41
C GLN A 135 -4.88 -4.59 20.20
N GLU A 136 -5.93 -3.78 20.13
CA GLU A 136 -7.22 -4.10 20.76
C GLU A 136 -7.82 -5.43 20.25
N ILE A 137 -7.72 -5.71 18.94
CA ILE A 137 -8.19 -6.97 18.35
C ILE A 137 -7.32 -8.15 18.80
N LEU A 138 -6.00 -7.96 18.89
CA LEU A 138 -5.07 -8.97 19.40
C LEU A 138 -5.32 -9.30 20.89
N ASP A 139 -5.62 -8.27 21.68
CA ASP A 139 -5.86 -8.39 23.12
C ASP A 139 -7.27 -8.93 23.43
N ARG A 140 -8.20 -8.81 22.47
CA ARG A 140 -9.56 -9.34 22.62
C ARG A 140 -9.54 -10.86 22.61
N GLU A 141 -9.93 -11.46 23.74
CA GLU A 141 -10.12 -12.91 23.80
C GLU A 141 -11.17 -13.36 22.76
N PRO A 142 -10.87 -14.38 21.93
CA PRO A 142 -11.82 -14.87 20.94
C PRO A 142 -13.11 -15.30 21.62
N PRO A 143 -14.28 -14.84 21.16
CA PRO A 143 -15.53 -15.25 21.78
C PRO A 143 -15.68 -16.76 21.64
N LEU A 144 -15.80 -17.44 22.78
CA LEU A 144 -16.11 -18.87 22.80
C LEU A 144 -17.45 -19.08 22.09
N ARG A 145 -17.48 -20.01 21.14
CA ARG A 145 -18.73 -20.37 20.47
C ARG A 145 -19.68 -20.95 21.51
N ALA A 146 -20.88 -20.38 21.62
CA ALA A 146 -21.93 -20.95 22.45
C ALA A 146 -22.22 -22.37 21.97
N GLN A 147 -22.12 -23.35 22.88
CA GLN A 147 -22.57 -24.71 22.58
C GLN A 147 -24.10 -24.68 22.49
N PRO A 148 -24.70 -25.32 21.48
CA PRO A 148 -26.15 -25.41 21.39
C PRO A 148 -26.72 -26.03 22.65
N GLU A 149 -27.74 -25.38 23.22
CA GLU A 149 -28.51 -25.97 24.31
C GLU A 149 -29.18 -27.26 23.80
N ASN A 150 -29.22 -28.30 24.64
CA ASN A 150 -29.83 -29.59 24.32
C ASN A 150 -29.12 -30.44 23.26
N MET A 151 -27.78 -30.43 23.20
CA MET A 151 -27.02 -31.42 22.44
C MET A 151 -27.20 -32.82 23.05
N LYS A 152 -28.27 -33.52 22.65
CA LYS A 152 -28.56 -34.91 23.04
C LYS A 152 -27.86 -35.88 22.10
N MET A 153 -27.50 -37.06 22.62
CA MET A 153 -26.96 -38.16 21.84
C MET A 153 -28.03 -38.64 20.83
N LYS A 154 -27.89 -38.26 19.56
CA LYS A 154 -28.73 -38.78 18.46
C LYS A 154 -28.21 -40.09 17.88
N PHE A 155 -26.96 -40.44 18.18
CA PHE A 155 -26.38 -41.69 17.74
C PHE A 155 -26.70 -42.79 18.74
N ILE A 156 -27.58 -43.70 18.34
CA ILE A 156 -27.93 -44.90 19.09
C ILE A 156 -27.32 -46.08 18.33
N PRO A 157 -26.28 -46.75 18.86
CA PRO A 157 -25.72 -47.95 18.24
C PRO A 157 -26.79 -49.04 18.12
N PHE A 158 -26.71 -49.85 17.07
CA PHE A 158 -27.65 -50.96 16.88
C PHE A 158 -27.63 -51.89 18.10
N GLY A 159 -28.81 -52.15 18.68
CA GLY A 159 -28.98 -53.00 19.86
C GLY A 159 -28.92 -52.27 21.22
N PHE A 160 -28.70 -50.95 21.26
CA PHE A 160 -28.67 -50.14 22.49
C PHE A 160 -29.89 -49.22 22.60
N TYR A 161 -31.10 -49.79 22.58
CA TYR A 161 -32.32 -49.00 22.83
C TYR A 161 -32.44 -48.65 24.31
N SER A 162 -32.95 -47.46 24.60
CA SER A 162 -33.27 -47.08 25.98
C SER A 162 -34.33 -48.03 26.58
N ALA A 163 -34.33 -48.22 27.90
CA ALA A 163 -35.30 -49.11 28.55
C ALA A 163 -36.77 -48.70 28.27
N GLU A 164 -37.02 -47.41 28.05
CA GLU A 164 -38.33 -46.87 27.67
C GLU A 164 -38.72 -47.23 26.23
N GLU A 165 -37.78 -47.15 25.28
CA GLU A 165 -38.00 -47.63 23.90
C GLU A 165 -38.20 -49.15 23.85
N TYR A 166 -37.47 -49.92 24.66
CA TYR A 166 -37.68 -51.37 24.77
C TYR A 166 -39.09 -51.71 25.26
N MET A 167 -39.60 -50.96 26.25
CA MET A 167 -40.97 -51.11 26.74
C MET A 167 -42.02 -50.72 25.68
N ALA A 168 -41.74 -49.68 24.87
CA ALA A 168 -42.63 -49.27 23.78
C ALA A 168 -42.67 -50.30 22.64
N ILE A 169 -41.53 -50.87 22.25
CA ILE A 169 -41.41 -51.92 21.23
C ILE A 169 -42.04 -53.23 21.72
N ALA A 170 -41.81 -53.63 22.98
CA ALA A 170 -42.37 -54.85 23.56
C ALA A 170 -43.90 -54.83 23.69
N ASN A 171 -44.51 -53.65 23.84
CA ASN A 171 -45.96 -53.47 23.90
C ASN A 171 -46.64 -53.40 22.52
N GLY A 172 -45.95 -53.76 21.43
CA GLY A 172 -46.57 -53.98 20.12
C GLY A 172 -47.02 -52.72 19.37
N LYS A 173 -46.61 -51.52 19.82
CA LYS A 173 -46.71 -50.29 19.02
C LYS A 173 -45.44 -50.12 18.18
N SER A 174 -45.16 -51.06 17.30
CA SER A 174 -44.19 -50.86 16.24
C SER A 174 -44.90 -50.24 15.04
N GLU A 175 -45.18 -48.95 15.11
CA GLU A 175 -45.29 -48.20 13.85
C GLU A 175 -43.87 -48.07 13.30
N ASP A 176 -43.73 -48.36 12.00
CA ASP A 176 -42.48 -48.34 11.25
C ASP A 176 -41.51 -47.26 11.74
N ILE A 177 -40.36 -47.67 12.24
CA ILE A 177 -39.21 -46.79 12.48
C ILE A 177 -38.61 -46.49 11.10
N SER A 178 -39.37 -45.80 10.26
CA SER A 178 -38.82 -45.06 9.15
C SER A 178 -38.06 -43.88 9.73
N LEU A 179 -36.81 -43.67 9.27
CA LEU A 179 -36.09 -42.41 9.43
C LEU A 179 -36.97 -41.28 8.87
N ALA A 180 -37.77 -40.65 9.72
CA ALA A 180 -38.57 -39.50 9.37
C ALA A 180 -38.10 -38.31 10.22
N ASP A 181 -37.66 -37.28 9.52
CA ASP A 181 -37.25 -35.97 10.00
C ASP A 181 -38.27 -35.32 10.94
N GLY A 182 -37.76 -34.71 12.02
CA GLY A 182 -38.29 -33.46 12.54
C GLY A 182 -39.25 -33.51 13.75
N PRO A 183 -39.39 -32.38 14.48
CA PRO A 183 -39.40 -32.38 15.94
C PRO A 183 -40.76 -32.02 16.55
N VAL A 184 -41.06 -32.53 17.74
CA VAL A 184 -42.15 -31.97 18.58
C VAL A 184 -41.66 -31.79 20.01
N ALA A 185 -41.70 -30.53 20.44
CA ALA A 185 -41.40 -30.07 21.77
C ALA A 185 -42.50 -30.44 22.77
N ALA A 186 -42.14 -30.80 24.00
CA ALA A 186 -42.99 -30.62 25.16
C ALA A 186 -42.17 -30.55 26.46
N ASN A 187 -42.39 -29.45 27.18
CA ASN A 187 -42.05 -29.15 28.57
C ASN A 187 -42.18 -30.35 29.52
N VAL A 188 -41.28 -30.51 30.50
CA VAL A 188 -41.62 -30.60 31.94
C VAL A 188 -40.44 -30.13 32.82
N ASP A 189 -40.77 -29.24 33.75
CA ASP A 189 -40.01 -28.66 34.85
C ASP A 189 -39.60 -29.65 35.97
N ALA A 190 -38.64 -29.18 36.79
CA ALA A 190 -38.41 -29.47 38.23
C ALA A 190 -37.62 -30.74 38.69
N ALA A 191 -36.33 -30.50 39.02
CA ALA A 191 -35.53 -30.80 40.25
C ALA A 191 -35.99 -31.91 41.27
N PRO A 192 -35.09 -32.52 42.11
CA PRO A 192 -33.82 -31.97 42.64
C PRO A 192 -32.60 -32.93 42.85
N GLU A 193 -31.52 -32.27 43.29
CA GLU A 193 -30.17 -32.67 43.74
C GLU A 193 -29.94 -34.02 44.46
N LYS A 194 -28.74 -34.63 44.27
CA LYS A 194 -27.62 -34.60 45.27
C LYS A 194 -26.33 -35.31 44.80
N PRO A 195 -25.17 -34.99 45.41
CA PRO A 195 -23.85 -35.07 44.79
C PRO A 195 -23.02 -36.30 45.23
N LYS A 196 -22.02 -36.70 44.43
CA LYS A 196 -20.86 -37.46 44.97
C LYS A 196 -19.55 -37.15 44.24
N LYS A 197 -18.64 -36.56 45.03
CA LYS A 197 -17.19 -36.38 44.82
C LYS A 197 -16.52 -37.64 44.28
N ARG A 198 -15.50 -37.46 43.41
CA ARG A 198 -14.17 -38.03 43.66
C ARG A 198 -13.04 -37.36 42.85
N LYS A 199 -12.14 -36.72 43.61
CA LYS A 199 -10.72 -36.43 43.30
C LYS A 199 -10.02 -37.67 42.72
N LYS A 200 -9.05 -37.52 41.81
CA LYS A 200 -7.62 -37.28 42.10
C LYS A 200 -6.72 -37.53 40.86
N SER A 201 -5.87 -36.54 40.53
CA SER A 201 -4.46 -36.64 40.04
C SER A 201 -4.18 -37.40 38.73
N LYS A 202 -3.17 -37.11 37.90
CA LYS A 202 -1.92 -36.34 37.97
C LYS A 202 -1.31 -36.34 36.54
N LYS A 203 -0.47 -35.34 36.21
CA LYS A 203 0.84 -35.40 35.48
C LYS A 203 0.95 -36.28 34.21
N GLU A 204 1.64 -35.95 33.13
CA GLU A 204 2.61 -34.91 32.75
C GLU A 204 3.02 -35.23 31.29
N ALA A 205 3.81 -34.33 30.67
CA ALA A 205 4.63 -34.53 29.46
C ALA A 205 3.86 -34.53 28.12
N ALA A 206 3.99 -33.52 27.27
CA ALA A 206 5.19 -33.10 26.52
C ALA A 206 5.59 -34.12 25.45
N SER A 207 5.22 -33.83 24.21
CA SER A 207 6.00 -34.19 23.04
C SER A 207 5.87 -33.05 22.03
N ASN A 208 6.96 -32.31 21.90
CA ASN A 208 7.26 -31.50 20.73
C ASN A 208 7.27 -32.45 19.53
N ASP A 209 6.53 -32.10 18.48
CA ASP A 209 6.69 -32.71 17.17
C ASP A 209 7.22 -31.63 16.23
N GLU A 210 8.44 -31.85 15.78
CA GLU A 210 9.18 -31.04 14.83
C GLU A 210 8.53 -31.20 13.44
N MET A 211 8.01 -30.11 12.87
CA MET A 211 7.80 -30.04 11.42
C MET A 211 8.93 -29.23 10.80
N ASP A 212 9.91 -29.97 10.27
CA ASP A 212 10.81 -29.53 9.22
C ASP A 212 9.97 -29.13 7.99
N VAL A 213 10.06 -27.85 7.61
CA VAL A 213 9.59 -27.36 6.31
C VAL A 213 10.81 -26.80 5.58
N ASP A 214 11.35 -27.64 4.69
CA ASP A 214 12.35 -27.26 3.69
C ASP A 214 11.76 -26.20 2.75
N ALA A 215 12.26 -24.97 2.86
CA ALA A 215 12.09 -23.92 1.89
C ALA A 215 13.48 -23.40 1.50
N ASP A 216 14.06 -24.00 0.46
CA ASP A 216 15.29 -23.54 -0.17
C ASP A 216 15.06 -22.19 -0.85
N GLY A 217 15.46 -21.14 -0.12
CA GLY A 217 15.60 -19.76 -0.56
C GLY A 217 17.06 -19.39 -0.79
N ASP A 218 17.36 -19.11 -2.04
CA ASP A 218 18.60 -18.67 -2.64
C ASP A 218 19.21 -17.37 -2.02
N SER A 219 20.55 -17.31 -2.09
CA SER A 219 21.40 -16.11 -2.16
C SER A 219 21.50 -15.15 -0.95
N SER A 220 22.65 -15.17 -0.25
CA SER A 220 23.41 -13.95 0.11
C SER A 220 24.70 -14.26 0.86
N ARG A 221 25.77 -14.55 0.12
CA ARG A 221 27.16 -14.45 0.61
C ARG A 221 27.90 -13.39 -0.19
N LYS A 222 27.99 -12.15 0.31
CA LYS A 222 29.15 -11.26 0.12
C LYS A 222 28.95 -9.93 0.87
N ALA A 223 30.07 -9.32 1.24
CA ALA A 223 30.22 -7.96 1.78
C ALA A 223 30.10 -7.78 3.31
N LYS A 224 30.86 -8.57 4.08
CA LYS A 224 31.25 -8.24 5.46
C LYS A 224 32.78 -8.20 5.59
N LYS A 225 33.47 -7.37 4.79
CA LYS A 225 34.91 -7.11 4.96
C LYS A 225 35.40 -5.88 4.18
N GLU A 226 34.95 -4.66 4.51
CA GLU A 226 35.64 -3.41 4.13
C GLU A 226 34.92 -2.14 4.65
N LYS A 227 34.99 -1.85 5.97
CA LYS A 227 34.77 -0.46 6.44
C LYS A 227 35.23 -0.14 7.87
N LYS A 228 36.17 -0.92 8.43
CA LYS A 228 36.68 -0.67 9.80
C LYS A 228 38.08 -0.03 9.85
N GLU A 229 38.61 0.48 8.72
CA GLU A 229 40.00 0.99 8.66
C GLU A 229 40.16 2.46 8.21
N LYS A 230 39.07 3.20 7.93
CA LYS A 230 39.17 4.64 7.57
C LYS A 230 38.91 5.63 8.70
N GLU A 231 38.56 5.18 9.90
CA GLU A 231 38.18 6.07 11.02
C GLU A 231 39.34 6.47 11.95
N LYS A 232 40.53 5.85 11.83
CA LYS A 232 41.70 6.17 12.69
C LYS A 232 42.66 7.23 12.13
N LYS A 233 42.48 7.75 10.91
CA LYS A 233 43.44 8.67 10.27
C LYS A 233 43.05 10.16 10.23
N LYS A 234 41.85 10.56 10.67
CA LYS A 234 41.42 11.99 10.68
C LYS A 234 41.54 12.71 12.04
N LYS A 235 41.87 12.02 13.14
CA LYS A 235 42.03 12.65 14.47
C LYS A 235 43.43 13.21 14.79
N LYS A 236 44.39 13.18 13.84
CA LYS A 236 45.80 13.59 14.10
C LYS A 236 46.26 14.86 13.34
N LYS A 237 45.38 15.63 12.70
CA LYS A 237 45.80 16.78 11.85
C LYS A 237 45.22 18.17 12.19
N SER A 238 44.52 18.36 13.32
CA SER A 238 43.93 19.66 13.67
C SER A 238 44.44 20.27 14.99
N LYS A 239 45.67 19.95 15.41
CA LYS A 239 46.25 20.49 16.64
C LYS A 239 47.66 21.07 16.41
N THR A 240 47.80 21.98 15.45
CA THR A 240 48.97 22.89 15.34
C THR A 240 48.72 23.97 14.28
N SER A 241 48.26 25.14 14.72
CA SER A 241 48.47 26.46 14.08
C SER A 241 47.59 27.47 14.82
N LYS A 242 48.10 27.96 15.95
CA LYS A 242 47.66 29.20 16.56
C LYS A 242 48.87 29.77 17.31
N GLU A 243 49.67 30.51 16.55
CA GLU A 243 50.47 31.66 16.96
C GLU A 243 50.92 32.38 15.70
#